data_AF-A0A1H9UNG9-F1
#
_entry.id   AF-A0A1H9UNG9-F1
#
_cell.length_a   1.000
_cell.length_b   1.000
_cell.length_c   1.000
_cell.angle_alpha   90.00
_cell.angle_beta   90.00
_cell.angle_gamma   90.00
#
_symmetry.space_group_name_H-M   'P 1'
#
loop_
_entity.id
_entity.type
_entity.pdbx_description
1 polymer ?
#
loop_
_entity_poly.entity_id
_entity_poly.type
_entity_poly.pdbx_seq_one_letter_code
_entity_poly.pdbx_strand_id
1 'polypeptide(L)' 'NMIFTSNKSPDKWGEYFGEDSSLLCALDRIFDDAMVFMIKGNSYRGSKCETVAITAGELSPLNNK' A
#
# COMPACT_ATOMS: atom_id res chain seq x y z
N ASN A 1 -8.13 23.98 -2.50
CA ASN A 1 -7.49 22.98 -3.37
C ASN A 1 -7.64 21.61 -2.72
N MET A 2 -8.16 20.62 -3.44
CA MET A 2 -8.42 19.27 -2.91
C MET A 2 -7.35 18.30 -3.43
N ILE A 3 -6.83 17.42 -2.57
CA ILE A 3 -5.84 16.40 -2.94
C ILE A 3 -6.42 15.04 -2.59
N PHE A 4 -6.47 14.16 -3.58
CA PHE A 4 -6.90 12.77 -3.42
C PHE A 4 -5.72 11.82 -3.55
N THR A 5 -5.76 10.74 -2.76
CA THR A 5 -4.85 9.60 -2.92
C THR A 5 -5.68 8.34 -2.99
N SER A 6 -5.40 7.48 -3.95
CA SER A 6 -6.06 6.19 -4.10
C SER A 6 -5.05 5.14 -4.52
N ASN A 7 -5.15 3.95 -3.95
CA ASN A 7 -4.44 2.75 -4.43
C ASN A 7 -5.23 2.00 -5.52
N LYS A 8 -6.36 2.56 -5.95
CA LYS A 8 -7.25 2.04 -7.00
C LYS A 8 -7.46 3.08 -8.09
N SER A 9 -7.45 2.63 -9.34
CA SER A 9 -7.83 3.46 -10.48
C SER A 9 -9.32 3.85 -10.41
N PRO A 10 -9.73 5.01 -10.95
CA PRO A 10 -11.12 5.49 -10.86
C PRO A 10 -12.16 4.52 -11.43
N ASP A 11 -11.83 3.73 -12.45
CA ASP A 11 -12.70 2.69 -13.03
C ASP A 11 -13.05 1.58 -12.03
N LYS A 12 -12.26 1.43 -10.96
CA LYS A 12 -12.47 0.44 -9.90
C LYS A 12 -13.23 0.98 -8.71
N TRP A 13 -13.58 2.26 -8.69
CA TRP A 13 -14.25 2.87 -7.53
C TRP A 13 -15.70 2.40 -7.38
N GLY A 14 -16.36 1.98 -8.46
CA GLY A 14 -17.71 1.38 -8.40
C GLY A 14 -17.78 0.09 -7.57
N GLU A 15 -16.66 -0.60 -7.35
CA GLU A 15 -16.59 -1.76 -6.45
C GLU A 15 -16.71 -1.37 -4.96
N TYR A 16 -16.50 -0.10 -4.62
CA TYR A 16 -16.40 0.41 -3.24
C TYR A 16 -17.50 1.42 -2.88
N PHE A 17 -18.13 2.05 -3.87
CA PHE A 17 -19.25 2.98 -3.66
C PHE A 17 -20.53 2.37 -4.24
N GLY A 18 -21.58 2.29 -3.42
CA GLY A 18 -22.80 1.55 -3.78
C GLY A 18 -23.81 2.29 -4.65
N GLU A 19 -23.56 3.56 -4.99
CA GLU A 19 -24.47 4.37 -5.82
C GLU A 19 -23.77 4.81 -7.10
N ASP A 20 -23.95 4.05 -8.17
CA ASP A 20 -23.27 4.27 -9.46
C ASP A 20 -23.54 5.67 -10.04
N SER A 21 -24.78 6.17 -9.95
CA SER A 21 -25.14 7.50 -10.48
C SER A 21 -24.50 8.63 -9.68
N SER A 22 -24.57 8.57 -8.34
CA SER A 22 -23.94 9.55 -7.45
C SER A 22 -22.41 9.52 -7.59
N LEU A 23 -21.81 8.33 -7.75
CA LEU A 23 -20.38 8.16 -7.99
C LEU A 23 -19.95 8.80 -9.31
N LEU A 24 -20.67 8.55 -10.40
CA LEU A 24 -20.35 9.15 -11.70
C LEU A 24 -20.42 10.68 -11.65
N CYS A 25 -21.44 11.25 -10.98
CA CYS A 25 -21.53 12.69 -10.74
C CYS A 25 -20.34 13.22 -9.92
N ALA A 26 -19.90 12.49 -8.90
CA ALA A 26 -18.76 12.87 -8.09
C ALA A 26 -17.45 12.81 -8.89
N LEU A 27 -17.24 11.74 -9.67
CA LEU A 27 -16.09 11.59 -10.56
C LEU A 27 -16.04 12.72 -11.59
N ASP A 28 -17.17 13.07 -12.18
CA ASP A 28 -17.30 14.18 -13.12
C ASP A 28 -16.87 15.52 -12.49
N ARG A 29 -17.17 15.75 -11.20
CA ARG A 29 -16.70 16.95 -10.47
C ARG A 29 -15.24 16.88 -10.04
N ILE A 30 -14.75 15.69 -9.67
CA ILE A 30 -13.37 15.48 -9.21
C ILE A 30 -12.39 15.64 -10.37
N PHE A 31 -12.75 15.18 -11.58
CA PHE A 31 -11.88 15.16 -12.75
C PHE A 31 -12.10 16.32 -13.74
N ASP A 32 -13.02 17.25 -13.46
CA ASP A 32 -13.29 18.44 -14.31
C ASP A 32 -12.04 19.32 -14.48
N ASP A 33 -11.32 19.61 -13.39
CA ASP A 33 -10.05 20.33 -13.38
C ASP A 33 -9.08 19.66 -12.39
N ALA A 34 -8.44 18.58 -12.84
CA ALA A 34 -7.54 17.79 -12.00
C ALA A 34 -6.21 17.48 -12.69
N MET A 35 -5.14 17.61 -11.91
CA MET A 35 -3.83 17.07 -12.24
C MET A 35 -3.70 15.65 -11.67
N VAL A 36 -3.56 14.65 -12.54
CA VAL A 36 -3.53 13.24 -12.15
C VAL A 36 -2.11 12.69 -12.22
N PHE A 37 -1.64 12.09 -11.12
CA PHE A 37 -0.35 11.42 -11.04
C PHE A 37 -0.54 9.92 -10.82
N MET A 38 -0.03 9.11 -11.77
CA MET A 38 -0.01 7.65 -11.64
C MET A 38 1.34 7.21 -11.09
N ILE A 39 1.39 6.89 -9.79
CA ILE A 39 2.62 6.51 -9.09
C ILE A 39 2.80 4.98 -9.16
N LYS A 40 3.98 4.55 -9.59
CA LYS A 40 4.40 3.13 -9.61
C LYS A 40 5.73 2.99 -8.89
N GLY A 41 5.95 1.81 -8.30
CA GLY A 41 7.18 1.48 -7.59
C GLY A 41 6.93 0.47 -6.48
N ASN A 42 8.02 -0.04 -5.90
CA ASN A 42 7.94 -0.88 -4.72
C ASN A 42 7.50 -0.06 -3.51
N SER A 43 6.83 -0.70 -2.56
CA SER A 43 6.50 -0.08 -1.29
C SER A 43 7.77 0.40 -0.60
N TYR A 44 7.82 1.67 -0.23
CA TYR A 44 8.91 2.19 0.59
C TYR A 44 8.86 1.63 2.03
N ARG A 45 7.70 1.15 2.47
CA ARG A 45 7.52 0.56 3.80
C ARG A 45 8.41 -0.67 3.94
N GLY A 46 9.22 -0.70 5.00
CA GLY A 46 10.12 -1.82 5.27
C GLY A 46 11.37 -1.88 4.37
N SER A 47 11.59 -0.88 3.50
CA SER A 47 12.76 -0.84 2.61
C SER A 47 14.11 -0.83 3.35
N LYS A 48 14.12 -0.47 4.63
CA LYS A 48 15.28 -0.51 5.53
C LYS A 48 15.10 -1.46 6.71
N CYS A 49 14.16 -2.40 6.61
CA CYS A 49 13.90 -3.35 7.67
C CYS A 49 14.99 -4.42 7.68
N GLU A 50 15.87 -4.38 8.68
CA GLU A 50 16.85 -5.43 8.92
C GLU A 50 16.23 -6.53 9.77
N THR A 51 16.18 -7.75 9.25
CA THR A 51 15.71 -8.92 9.99
C THR A 51 16.90 -9.72 10.47
N VAL A 52 17.15 -9.71 11.78
CA VAL A 52 18.14 -10.59 12.42
C VAL A 52 17.43 -11.80 12.99
N ALA A 53 17.75 -12.99 12.48
CA ALA A 53 17.31 -14.25 13.04
C ALA A 53 18.46 -14.87 13.85
N ILE A 54 18.21 -15.17 15.13
CA ILE A 54 19.17 -15.82 16.02
C ILE A 54 18.61 -17.18 16.42
N THR A 55 19.41 -18.23 16.30
CA THR A 55 19.09 -19.57 16.79
C THR A 55 20.13 -19.95 17.83
N ALA A 56 19.68 -20.34 19.02
CA ALA A 56 20.54 -20.89 20.06
C ALA A 56 20.48 -22.42 20.00
N GLY A 57 21.64 -23.08 19.93
CA GLY A 57 21.79 -24.53 20.11
C GLY A 57 22.11 -24.88 21.57
N GLU A 58 21.89 -26.13 21.96
CA GLU A 58 22.28 -26.63 23.29
C GLU A 58 23.80 -26.68 23.43
N LEU A 59 24.31 -26.26 24.59
CA LEU A 59 25.72 -26.43 24.96
C LEU A 59 26.03 -27.94 25.01
N SER A 60 26.85 -28.43 24.08
CA SER A 60 27.47 -29.75 24.26
C SER A 60 28.28 -29.73 25.57
N PRO A 61 28.13 -30.71 26.48
CA PRO A 61 28.97 -30.79 27.66
C PRO A 61 30.42 -30.87 27.18
N LEU A 62 31.29 -29.95 27.62
CA LEU A 62 32.72 -30.06 27.38
C LEU A 62 33.19 -31.42 27.91
N ASN A 63 33.44 -32.36 27.01
CA ASN A 63 34.11 -33.60 27.35
C ASN A 63 35.62 -33.33 27.31
N ASN A 64 36.14 -32.72 28.38
CA ASN A 64 37.58 -32.63 28.59
C ASN A 64 38.03 -33.92 29.29
N LYS A 65 38.82 -34.71 28.54
CA LYS A 65 39.56 -35.88 29.03
C LYS A 65 40.53 -35.51 30.14
#